data_AF-A0AA88EHL1-F1
#
_entry.id   AF-A0AA88EHL1-F1
#
_cell.length_a   1.000
_cell.length_b   1.000
_cell.length_c   1.000
_cell.angle_alpha   90.00
_cell.angle_beta   90.00
_cell.angle_gamma   90.00
#
_symmetry.space_group_name_H-M   'P 1'
#
loop_
_entity.id
_entity.type
_entity.pdbx_description
1 polymer ?
#
loop_
_entity_poly.entity_id
_entity_poly.type
_entity_poly.pdbx_seq_one_letter_code
_entity_poly.pdbx_strand_id
1 'polypeptide(L)'
;MNSPSHRPKLIERIREAAATWGFFQVINHGVPVSVLDDTISSVRAFHDLPLEVKSKYYKRKEERGVMFASNHDLFRAGAACWRDTLQAWLGPEPPEVEEIPEVCREEVIAWGSHATAVTERLMELLSEGLGLESGKFKELSFSESKLFVGHCYPYCPQPDLTVGSGSHTDAGILGILIQNQVPGLQVKHGDVWVDVKPPLHGGLIVNVGDILQV
;
A
#
# COMPACT_ATOMS: atom_id res chain seq x y z
N MET A 1 1.55 16.72 -11.34
CA MET A 1 0.07 16.80 -11.16
C MET A 1 -0.53 18.22 -11.15
N ASN A 2 0.23 19.29 -11.47
CA ASN A 2 -0.20 20.68 -11.18
C ASN A 2 -0.29 21.62 -12.40
N SER A 3 -0.25 21.11 -13.64
CA SER A 3 -0.42 21.97 -14.81
C SER A 3 -1.92 22.22 -15.10
N PRO A 4 -2.41 23.48 -15.07
CA PRO A 4 -3.83 23.79 -15.27
C PRO A 4 -4.39 23.32 -16.61
N SER A 5 -3.58 23.39 -17.68
CA SER A 5 -3.99 22.97 -19.03
C SER A 5 -4.13 21.46 -19.18
N HIS A 6 -3.46 20.68 -18.32
CA HIS A 6 -3.50 19.21 -18.36
C HIS A 6 -4.44 18.60 -17.33
N ARG A 7 -4.94 19.38 -16.36
CA ARG A 7 -5.78 18.88 -15.28
C ARG A 7 -7.06 18.19 -15.77
N PRO A 8 -7.85 18.75 -16.73
CA PRO A 8 -9.06 18.06 -17.20
C PRO A 8 -8.78 16.69 -17.81
N LYS A 9 -7.71 16.59 -18.61
CA LYS A 9 -7.29 15.32 -19.21
C LYS A 9 -6.78 14.32 -18.16
N LEU A 10 -6.13 14.80 -17.10
CA LEU A 10 -5.67 13.96 -16.00
C LEU A 10 -6.86 13.40 -15.20
N ILE A 11 -7.85 14.23 -14.89
CA ILE A 11 -9.09 13.84 -14.20
C ILE A 11 -9.77 12.71 -14.97
N GLU A 12 -9.98 12.90 -16.28
CA GLU A 12 -10.67 11.88 -17.09
C GLU A 12 -9.91 10.55 -17.13
N ARG A 13 -8.57 10.58 -17.25
CA ARG A 13 -7.75 9.36 -17.23
C ARG A 13 -7.79 8.63 -15.90
N ILE A 14 -7.76 9.36 -14.78
CA ILE A 14 -7.84 8.76 -13.44
C ILE A 14 -9.22 8.15 -13.24
N ARG A 15 -10.27 8.89 -13.58
CA ARG A 15 -11.66 8.43 -13.52
C ARG A 15 -11.86 7.16 -14.34
N GLU A 16 -11.42 7.15 -15.59
CA GLU A 16 -11.53 5.99 -16.48
C GLU A 16 -10.79 4.78 -15.91
N ALA A 17 -9.55 4.95 -15.46
CA ALA A 17 -8.76 3.86 -14.90
C ALA A 17 -9.36 3.32 -13.58
N ALA A 18 -9.83 4.20 -12.70
CA ALA A 18 -10.52 3.80 -11.46
C ALA A 18 -11.82 3.04 -11.76
N ALA A 19 -12.63 3.50 -12.72
CA ALA A 19 -13.92 2.90 -13.04
C ALA A 19 -13.81 1.58 -13.83
N THR A 20 -12.78 1.42 -14.66
CA THR A 20 -12.63 0.24 -15.53
C THR A 20 -11.75 -0.84 -14.92
N TRP A 21 -10.65 -0.45 -14.27
CA TRP A 21 -9.68 -1.40 -13.72
C TRP A 21 -9.68 -1.44 -12.20
N GLY A 22 -10.05 -0.35 -11.52
CA GLY A 22 -9.82 -0.19 -10.08
C GLY A 22 -8.33 -0.15 -9.69
N PHE A 23 -7.42 -0.19 -10.66
CA PHE A 23 -5.97 -0.19 -10.49
C PHE A 23 -5.32 0.69 -11.57
N PHE A 24 -4.28 1.44 -11.19
CA PHE A 24 -3.48 2.24 -12.12
C PHE A 24 -2.10 2.55 -11.58
N GLN A 25 -1.18 2.93 -12.47
CA GLN A 25 0.15 3.40 -12.09
C GLN A 25 0.21 4.93 -12.16
N VAL A 26 0.88 5.54 -11.20
CA VAL A 26 1.16 6.98 -11.19
C VAL A 26 2.66 7.24 -11.22
N ILE A 27 3.05 8.22 -12.02
CA ILE A 27 4.42 8.74 -12.14
C ILE A 27 4.40 10.25 -11.94
N ASN A 28 5.55 10.84 -11.63
CA ASN A 28 5.65 12.28 -11.34
C ASN A 28 4.68 12.73 -10.23
N HIS A 29 4.54 11.89 -9.20
CA HIS A 29 3.63 12.12 -8.07
C HIS A 29 4.21 13.06 -7.01
N GLY A 30 5.49 13.42 -7.11
CA GLY A 30 6.15 14.40 -6.23
C GLY A 30 6.78 13.81 -4.97
N VAL A 31 6.70 12.48 -4.78
CA VAL A 31 7.48 11.79 -3.74
C VAL A 31 8.90 11.62 -4.27
N PRO A 32 9.95 12.01 -3.52
CA PRO A 32 11.33 11.79 -3.94
C PRO A 32 11.62 10.30 -4.13
N VAL A 33 12.36 9.95 -5.18
CA VAL A 33 12.73 8.55 -5.47
C VAL A 33 13.52 7.93 -4.31
N SER A 34 14.37 8.72 -3.65
CA SER A 34 15.12 8.27 -2.47
C SER A 34 14.20 7.77 -1.36
N VAL A 35 13.08 8.45 -1.08
CA VAL A 35 12.12 7.99 -0.06
C VAL A 35 11.56 6.61 -0.39
N LEU A 36 11.30 6.33 -1.68
CA LEU A 36 10.81 5.02 -2.10
C LEU A 36 11.87 3.94 -1.92
N ASP A 37 13.11 4.22 -2.35
CA ASP A 37 14.24 3.30 -2.26
C ASP A 37 14.64 3.03 -0.80
N ASP A 38 14.66 4.06 0.03
CA ASP A 38 14.97 4.00 1.46
C ASP A 38 13.89 3.20 2.20
N THR A 39 12.60 3.40 1.88
CA THR A 39 11.50 2.62 2.47
C THR A 39 11.60 1.14 2.14
N ILE A 40 11.87 0.79 0.88
CA ILE A 40 12.07 -0.63 0.49
C ILE A 40 13.28 -1.22 1.23
N SER A 41 14.38 -0.46 1.28
CA SER A 41 15.63 -0.91 1.89
C SER A 41 15.51 -1.08 3.41
N SER A 42 14.81 -0.18 4.09
CA SER A 42 14.64 -0.23 5.54
C SER A 42 13.66 -1.32 5.98
N VAL A 43 12.57 -1.55 5.23
CA VAL A 43 11.68 -2.70 5.44
C VAL A 43 12.44 -4.01 5.25
N ARG A 44 13.27 -4.10 4.21
CA ARG A 44 14.15 -5.25 4.02
C ARG A 44 15.10 -5.42 5.21
N ALA A 45 15.76 -4.34 5.64
CA ALA A 45 16.67 -4.36 6.78
C ALA A 45 15.98 -4.84 8.06
N PHE A 46 14.73 -4.45 8.30
CA PHE A 46 13.90 -4.99 9.38
C PHE A 46 13.72 -6.51 9.24
N HIS A 47 13.36 -7.01 8.06
CA HIS A 47 13.15 -8.44 7.83
C HIS A 47 14.45 -9.26 7.89
N ASP A 48 15.60 -8.65 7.64
CA ASP A 48 16.93 -9.25 7.76
C ASP A 48 17.47 -9.26 9.21
N LEU A 49 16.79 -8.62 10.17
CA LEU A 49 17.18 -8.65 11.58
C LEU A 49 17.11 -10.08 12.18
N PRO A 50 17.94 -10.37 13.20
CA PRO A 50 17.85 -11.62 13.95
C PRO A 50 16.43 -11.86 14.49
N LEU A 51 16.02 -13.14 14.54
CA LEU A 51 14.69 -13.53 14.98
C LEU A 51 14.38 -13.01 16.39
N GLU A 52 15.38 -13.00 17.28
CA GLU A 52 15.27 -12.54 18.67
C GLU A 52 14.93 -11.05 18.77
N VAL A 53 15.26 -10.27 17.75
CA VAL A 53 14.91 -8.86 17.65
C VAL A 53 13.51 -8.71 17.07
N LYS A 54 13.21 -9.37 15.94
CA LYS A 54 11.89 -9.32 15.29
C LYS A 54 10.76 -9.88 16.15
N SER A 55 11.05 -10.90 16.97
CA SER A 55 10.07 -11.56 17.84
C SER A 55 9.48 -10.63 18.88
N LYS A 56 10.15 -9.52 19.21
CA LYS A 56 9.62 -8.49 20.14
C LYS A 56 8.38 -7.79 19.57
N TYR A 57 8.27 -7.72 18.25
CA TYR A 57 7.14 -7.12 17.55
C TYR A 57 6.07 -8.16 17.20
N TYR A 58 6.34 -9.45 17.45
CA TYR A 58 5.50 -10.51 16.93
C TYR A 58 4.13 -10.54 17.61
N LYS A 59 3.06 -10.45 16.80
CA LYS A 59 1.67 -10.60 17.26
C LYS A 59 0.92 -11.53 16.31
N ARG A 60 0.04 -12.38 16.87
CA ARG A 60 -0.83 -13.26 16.07
C ARG A 60 -2.17 -12.58 15.72
N LYS A 61 -2.70 -11.77 16.63
CA LYS A 61 -3.93 -11.03 16.42
C LYS A 61 -3.60 -9.62 15.95
N GLU A 62 -4.34 -9.14 14.96
CA GLU A 62 -4.27 -7.75 14.54
C GLU A 62 -4.72 -6.83 15.66
N GLU A 63 -3.87 -5.86 15.97
CA GLU A 63 -4.09 -4.84 16.97
C GLU A 63 -3.57 -3.50 16.43
N ARG A 64 -3.96 -2.40 17.09
CA ARG A 64 -3.35 -1.10 16.82
C ARG A 64 -1.86 -1.08 17.21
N GLY A 65 -1.17 -0.05 16.75
CA GLY A 65 0.25 0.15 16.97
C GLY A 65 1.10 -0.62 15.95
N VAL A 66 2.23 -1.15 16.41
CA VAL A 66 3.21 -1.87 15.57
C VAL A 66 3.12 -3.37 15.80
N MET A 67 3.16 -4.14 14.72
CA MET A 67 3.25 -5.60 14.80
C MET A 67 4.04 -6.22 13.67
N PHE A 68 4.61 -7.38 13.96
CA PHE A 68 5.22 -8.30 13.01
C PHE A 68 4.43 -9.60 12.99
N ALA A 69 4.22 -10.17 11.81
CA ALA A 69 3.62 -11.49 11.65
C ALA A 69 4.35 -12.27 10.56
N SER A 70 4.57 -13.55 10.81
CA SER A 70 4.97 -14.53 9.80
C SER A 70 3.79 -15.46 9.57
N ASN A 71 3.40 -15.66 8.32
CA ASN A 71 2.17 -16.37 7.94
C ASN A 71 0.95 -15.75 8.63
N HIS A 72 0.62 -14.51 8.23
CA HIS A 72 -0.42 -13.69 8.87
C HIS A 72 -1.78 -14.41 9.06
N ASP A 73 -2.14 -15.26 8.10
CA ASP A 73 -3.39 -16.01 8.01
C ASP A 73 -3.32 -17.42 8.63
N LEU A 74 -2.20 -17.79 9.28
CA LEU A 74 -2.04 -19.08 9.93
C LEU A 74 -3.13 -19.28 10.99
N PHE A 75 -3.81 -20.42 10.93
CA PHE A 75 -4.98 -20.80 11.74
C PHE A 75 -6.29 -20.04 11.45
N ARG A 76 -6.29 -19.10 10.50
CA ARG A 76 -7.48 -18.36 10.04
C ARG A 76 -7.91 -18.78 8.63
N ALA A 77 -6.95 -19.19 7.79
CA ALA A 77 -7.17 -19.69 6.45
C ALA A 77 -6.85 -21.19 6.33
N GLY A 78 -7.38 -21.84 5.28
CA GLY A 78 -7.10 -23.25 4.97
C GLY A 78 -5.67 -23.52 4.50
N ALA A 79 -4.95 -22.49 4.07
CA ALA A 79 -3.53 -22.51 3.74
C ALA A 79 -2.91 -21.16 4.12
N ALA A 80 -1.64 -21.16 4.54
CA ALA A 80 -0.92 -19.96 4.89
C ALA A 80 -0.29 -19.28 3.66
N CYS A 81 -0.32 -17.95 3.65
CA CYS A 81 0.40 -17.14 2.67
C CYS A 81 1.91 -17.17 2.94
N TRP A 82 2.71 -17.32 1.88
CA TRP A 82 4.18 -17.33 1.92
C TRP A 82 4.76 -15.91 2.03
N ARG A 83 4.52 -15.26 3.18
CA ARG A 83 5.02 -13.91 3.47
C ARG A 83 5.23 -13.65 4.95
N ASP A 84 6.14 -12.72 5.20
CA ASP A 84 6.31 -12.01 6.46
C ASP A 84 5.82 -10.56 6.31
N THR A 85 5.27 -9.99 7.38
CA THR A 85 4.63 -8.68 7.36
C THR A 85 5.01 -7.87 8.59
N LEU A 86 5.60 -6.69 8.36
CA LEU A 86 5.64 -5.60 9.34
C LEU A 86 4.43 -4.69 9.11
N GLN A 87 3.77 -4.27 10.18
CA GLN A 87 2.59 -3.42 10.13
C GLN A 87 2.73 -2.30 11.16
N ALA A 88 2.30 -1.09 10.79
CA ALA A 88 2.20 0.05 11.69
C ALA A 88 0.94 0.87 11.39
N TRP A 89 0.10 1.07 12.40
CA TRP A 89 -1.05 1.99 12.30
C TRP A 89 -0.57 3.43 12.48
N LEU A 90 -0.52 4.22 11.43
CA LEU A 90 -0.03 5.61 11.47
C LEU A 90 -1.15 6.63 11.76
N GLY A 91 -2.38 6.16 11.96
CA GLY A 91 -3.53 6.99 12.29
C GLY A 91 -4.81 6.16 12.49
N PRO A 92 -5.83 6.71 13.19
CA PRO A 92 -5.87 8.05 13.78
C PRO A 92 -4.97 8.23 15.00
N GLU A 93 -4.71 7.14 15.72
CA GLU A 93 -3.83 7.11 16.90
C GLU A 93 -2.53 6.40 16.49
N PRO A 94 -1.48 7.14 16.09
CA PRO A 94 -0.21 6.53 15.78
C PRO A 94 0.44 5.95 17.05
N PRO A 95 1.28 4.89 16.93
CA PRO A 95 2.10 4.41 18.03
C PRO A 95 3.10 5.48 18.47
N GLU A 96 3.67 5.30 19.66
CA GLU A 96 4.85 6.07 20.05
C GLU A 96 5.98 5.80 19.05
N VAL A 97 6.77 6.82 18.75
CA VAL A 97 7.80 6.75 17.69
C VAL A 97 8.81 5.64 17.99
N GLU A 98 9.11 5.40 19.26
CA GLU A 98 10.03 4.37 19.75
C GLU A 98 9.49 2.95 19.55
N GLU A 99 8.18 2.76 19.42
CA GLU A 99 7.55 1.46 19.13
C GLU A 99 7.76 1.03 17.68
N ILE A 100 8.02 1.97 16.76
CA ILE A 100 8.41 1.63 15.39
C ILE A 100 9.87 1.14 15.40
N PRO A 101 10.20 0.01 14.73
CA PRO A 101 11.55 -0.55 14.77
C PRO A 101 12.58 0.48 14.32
N GLU A 102 13.62 0.66 15.12
CA GLU A 102 14.64 1.70 14.90
C GLU A 102 15.23 1.67 13.49
N VAL A 103 15.45 0.46 12.95
CA VAL A 103 16.03 0.23 11.62
C VAL A 103 15.20 0.76 10.45
N CYS A 104 13.90 1.01 10.64
CA CYS A 104 13.00 1.49 9.58
C CYS A 104 12.08 2.64 10.01
N ARG A 105 12.33 3.21 11.19
CA ARG A 105 11.43 4.17 11.85
C ARG A 105 11.24 5.42 11.02
N GLU A 106 12.34 6.04 10.60
CA GLU A 106 12.31 7.31 9.87
C GLU A 106 11.63 7.14 8.51
N GLU A 107 11.93 6.05 7.81
CA GLU A 107 11.39 5.77 6.49
C GLU A 107 9.91 5.41 6.54
N VAL A 108 9.45 4.65 7.54
CA VAL A 108 8.02 4.34 7.73
C VAL A 108 7.22 5.62 7.96
N ILE A 109 7.72 6.54 8.80
CA ILE A 109 7.07 7.83 9.07
C ILE A 109 7.08 8.73 7.83
N ALA A 110 8.22 8.83 7.14
CA ALA A 110 8.37 9.62 5.92
C ALA A 110 7.43 9.11 4.82
N TRP A 111 7.41 7.80 4.58
CA TRP A 111 6.54 7.18 3.61
C TRP A 111 5.06 7.40 3.96
N GLY A 112 4.65 7.21 5.21
CA GLY A 112 3.27 7.47 5.63
C GLY A 112 2.81 8.90 5.34
N SER A 113 3.70 9.88 5.55
CA SER A 113 3.43 11.29 5.22
C SER A 113 3.29 11.52 3.71
N HIS A 114 4.20 10.97 2.92
CA HIS A 114 4.19 11.09 1.45
C HIS A 114 3.00 10.35 0.80
N ALA A 115 2.71 9.14 1.26
CA ALA A 115 1.55 8.37 0.83
C ALA A 115 0.25 9.11 1.15
N THR A 116 0.14 9.73 2.33
CA THR A 116 -1.01 10.58 2.69
C THR A 116 -1.18 11.71 1.67
N ALA A 117 -0.12 12.45 1.34
CA ALA A 117 -0.19 13.55 0.38
C ALA A 117 -0.60 13.08 -1.04
N VAL A 118 -0.11 11.92 -1.48
CA VAL A 118 -0.51 11.32 -2.77
C VAL A 118 -1.97 10.92 -2.73
N THR A 119 -2.43 10.24 -1.68
CA THR A 119 -3.82 9.86 -1.48
C THR A 119 -4.73 11.09 -1.53
N GLU A 120 -4.45 12.14 -0.76
CA GLU A 120 -5.27 13.36 -0.76
C GLU A 120 -5.38 13.98 -2.16
N ARG A 121 -4.26 14.04 -2.90
CA ARG A 121 -4.28 14.58 -4.27
C ARG A 121 -5.08 13.73 -5.25
N LEU A 122 -5.04 12.41 -5.11
CA LEU A 122 -5.84 11.49 -5.93
C LEU A 122 -7.32 11.58 -5.58
N MET A 123 -7.65 11.70 -4.29
CA MET A 123 -9.02 11.89 -3.83
C MET A 123 -9.65 13.18 -4.37
N GLU A 124 -8.89 14.26 -4.47
CA GLU A 124 -9.34 15.50 -5.14
C GLU A 124 -9.67 15.25 -6.62
N LEU A 125 -8.78 14.57 -7.34
CA LEU A 125 -8.96 14.29 -8.77
C LEU A 125 -10.13 13.34 -9.03
N LEU A 126 -10.32 12.35 -8.16
CA LEU A 126 -11.46 11.43 -8.22
C LEU A 126 -12.78 12.15 -7.90
N SER A 127 -12.80 13.04 -6.91
CA SER A 127 -13.97 13.87 -6.59
C SER A 127 -14.38 14.71 -7.82
N GLU A 128 -13.42 15.41 -8.43
CA GLU A 128 -13.65 16.21 -9.64
C GLU A 128 -14.10 15.34 -10.83
N GLY A 129 -13.56 14.13 -10.96
CA GLY A 129 -13.96 13.17 -11.99
C GLY A 129 -15.39 12.68 -11.87
N LEU A 130 -15.97 12.73 -10.67
CA LEU A 130 -17.38 12.45 -10.42
C LEU A 130 -18.26 13.70 -10.49
N GLY A 131 -17.69 14.86 -10.86
CA GLY A 131 -18.40 16.14 -10.88
C GLY A 131 -18.68 16.72 -9.50
N LEU A 132 -17.97 16.26 -8.46
CA LEU A 132 -18.05 16.76 -7.09
C LEU A 132 -17.00 17.87 -6.86
N GLU A 133 -17.20 18.64 -5.79
CA GLU A 133 -16.17 19.54 -5.29
C GLU A 133 -14.92 18.76 -4.84
N SER A 134 -13.72 19.29 -5.07
CA SER A 134 -12.45 18.59 -4.87
C SER A 134 -12.26 18.07 -3.43
N GLY A 135 -12.81 18.76 -2.43
CA GLY A 135 -12.73 18.35 -1.04
C GLY A 135 -13.74 17.29 -0.61
N LYS A 136 -14.69 16.90 -1.49
CA LYS A 136 -15.90 16.20 -1.05
C LYS A 136 -15.61 14.84 -0.45
N PHE A 137 -14.71 14.08 -1.05
CA PHE A 137 -14.34 12.80 -0.47
C PHE A 137 -13.54 12.91 0.82
N LYS A 138 -12.73 13.96 0.99
CA LYS A 138 -12.02 14.18 2.26
C LYS A 138 -13.00 14.41 3.41
N GLU A 139 -14.11 15.12 3.15
CA GLU A 139 -15.20 15.29 4.13
C GLU A 139 -15.91 13.98 4.43
N LEU A 140 -16.25 13.20 3.40
CA LEU A 140 -17.10 12.01 3.54
C LEU A 140 -16.35 10.78 4.08
N SER A 141 -15.06 10.69 3.79
CA SER A 141 -14.28 9.48 4.04
C SER A 141 -13.82 9.31 5.49
N PHE A 142 -13.90 10.37 6.31
CA PHE A 142 -13.38 10.39 7.69
C PHE A 142 -11.99 9.73 7.82
N SER A 143 -11.13 9.85 6.78
CA SER A 143 -9.99 8.94 6.60
C SER A 143 -8.76 9.35 7.41
N GLU A 144 -8.89 9.28 8.73
CA GLU A 144 -7.74 9.36 9.62
C GLU A 144 -7.01 8.03 9.75
N SER A 145 -7.68 6.93 9.35
CA SER A 145 -7.11 5.59 9.38
C SER A 145 -6.01 5.43 8.33
N LYS A 146 -4.81 5.16 8.81
CA LYS A 146 -3.61 5.00 7.96
C LYS A 146 -2.89 3.75 8.38
N LEU A 147 -2.79 2.80 7.45
CA LEU A 147 -2.10 1.54 7.70
C LEU A 147 -0.87 1.43 6.81
N PHE A 148 0.29 1.34 7.43
CA PHE A 148 1.51 0.93 6.74
C PHE A 148 1.67 -0.59 6.83
N VAL A 149 2.03 -1.20 5.69
CA VAL A 149 2.32 -2.63 5.61
C VAL A 149 3.58 -2.86 4.78
N GLY A 150 4.59 -3.46 5.39
CA GLY A 150 5.87 -3.83 4.78
C GLY A 150 5.97 -5.34 4.60
N HIS A 151 5.62 -5.84 3.42
CA HIS A 151 5.69 -7.27 3.09
C HIS A 151 7.09 -7.71 2.65
N CYS A 152 7.50 -8.89 3.11
CA CYS A 152 8.64 -9.63 2.57
C CYS A 152 8.16 -10.99 2.06
N TYR A 153 8.47 -11.27 0.80
CA TYR A 153 8.14 -12.52 0.12
C TYR A 153 9.45 -13.30 -0.09
N PRO A 154 9.81 -14.20 0.84
CA PRO A 154 11.06 -14.96 0.71
C PRO A 154 10.99 -15.94 -0.47
N TYR A 155 12.16 -16.43 -0.90
CA TYR A 155 12.23 -17.47 -1.92
C TYR A 155 11.33 -18.65 -1.56
N CYS A 156 10.53 -19.11 -2.52
CA CYS A 156 9.67 -20.26 -2.36
C CYS A 156 10.21 -21.44 -3.20
N PRO A 157 10.46 -22.61 -2.60
CA PRO A 157 10.92 -23.79 -3.35
C PRO A 157 9.83 -24.40 -4.24
N GLN A 158 8.55 -24.14 -3.95
CA GLN A 158 7.40 -24.68 -4.67
C GLN A 158 6.36 -23.58 -4.91
N PRO A 159 6.66 -22.58 -5.76
CA PRO A 159 5.81 -21.40 -5.95
C PRO A 159 4.41 -21.72 -6.50
N ASP A 160 4.24 -22.84 -7.20
CA ASP A 160 2.93 -23.28 -7.73
C ASP A 160 1.98 -23.83 -6.65
N LEU A 161 2.45 -24.03 -5.42
CA LEU A 161 1.67 -24.60 -4.31
C LEU A 161 1.29 -23.58 -3.24
N THR A 162 1.71 -22.33 -3.38
CA THR A 162 1.43 -21.27 -2.41
C THR A 162 1.29 -19.92 -3.09
N VAL A 163 0.91 -18.91 -2.33
CA VAL A 163 0.78 -17.53 -2.77
C VAL A 163 1.41 -16.60 -1.75
N GLY A 164 2.00 -15.50 -2.19
CA GLY A 164 2.49 -14.46 -1.28
C GLY A 164 1.34 -13.76 -0.56
N SER A 165 0.24 -13.50 -1.26
CA SER A 165 -1.01 -13.01 -0.69
C SER A 165 -2.19 -13.68 -1.40
N GLY A 166 -3.18 -14.12 -0.62
CA GLY A 166 -4.43 -14.64 -1.18
C GLY A 166 -5.21 -13.57 -1.95
N SER A 167 -6.14 -14.01 -2.79
CA SER A 167 -7.10 -13.13 -3.48
C SER A 167 -7.93 -12.36 -2.45
N HIS A 168 -7.93 -11.04 -2.53
CA HIS A 168 -8.69 -10.15 -1.65
C HIS A 168 -8.99 -8.81 -2.34
N THR A 169 -9.88 -8.03 -1.73
CA THR A 169 -10.05 -6.60 -1.98
C THR A 169 -9.54 -5.81 -0.79
N ASP A 170 -9.14 -4.56 -1.01
CA ASP A 170 -8.70 -3.68 0.07
C ASP A 170 -9.89 -2.99 0.70
N ALA A 171 -10.10 -3.17 2.00
CA ALA A 171 -11.21 -2.56 2.72
C ALA A 171 -11.11 -1.02 2.87
N GLY A 172 -9.99 -0.41 2.47
CA GLY A 172 -9.73 1.02 2.59
C GLY A 172 -10.36 1.86 1.49
N ILE A 173 -9.84 3.07 1.30
CA ILE A 173 -10.28 4.01 0.26
C ILE A 173 -9.38 3.91 -0.97
N LEU A 174 -8.07 4.04 -0.76
CA LEU A 174 -7.04 3.85 -1.76
C LEU A 174 -5.88 3.06 -1.15
N GLY A 175 -5.39 2.06 -1.88
CA GLY A 175 -4.08 1.45 -1.62
C GLY A 175 -3.01 2.18 -2.43
N ILE A 176 -1.91 2.57 -1.77
CA ILE A 176 -0.73 3.16 -2.41
C ILE A 176 0.44 2.19 -2.23
N LEU A 177 0.82 1.52 -3.30
CA LEU A 177 1.81 0.45 -3.29
C LEU A 177 3.11 0.91 -3.96
N ILE A 178 4.21 0.77 -3.21
CA ILE A 178 5.57 0.72 -3.75
C ILE A 178 5.92 -0.76 -3.89
N GLN A 179 6.49 -1.16 -5.03
CA GLN A 179 7.10 -2.47 -5.17
C GLN A 179 8.56 -2.35 -5.62
N ASN A 180 9.34 -3.37 -5.29
CA ASN A 180 10.65 -3.56 -5.90
C ASN A 180 10.51 -3.98 -7.38
N GLN A 181 11.61 -4.23 -8.07
CA GLN A 181 11.59 -4.59 -9.49
C GLN A 181 11.33 -6.09 -9.76
N VAL A 182 10.93 -6.86 -8.74
CA VAL A 182 10.56 -8.27 -8.90
C VAL A 182 9.05 -8.36 -9.16
N PRO A 183 8.61 -8.93 -10.31
CA PRO A 183 7.20 -9.12 -10.60
C PRO A 183 6.52 -10.06 -9.58
N GLY A 184 5.23 -9.84 -9.31
CA GLY A 184 4.46 -10.74 -8.44
C GLY A 184 3.02 -10.30 -8.17
N LEU A 185 2.70 -9.01 -8.36
CA LEU A 185 1.32 -8.54 -8.25
C LEU A 185 0.49 -9.02 -9.45
N GLN A 186 -0.64 -9.63 -9.16
CA GLN A 186 -1.67 -9.96 -10.12
C GLN A 186 -2.98 -9.28 -9.72
N VAL A 187 -3.70 -8.76 -10.72
CA VAL A 187 -5.02 -8.13 -10.53
C VAL A 187 -6.07 -8.93 -11.29
N LYS A 188 -7.24 -9.12 -10.68
CA LYS A 188 -8.35 -9.80 -11.33
C LYS A 188 -9.20 -8.78 -12.10
N HIS A 189 -9.30 -8.93 -13.42
CA HIS A 189 -10.14 -8.10 -14.28
C HIS A 189 -11.15 -8.99 -15.02
N GLY A 190 -12.42 -8.87 -14.64
CA GLY A 190 -13.44 -9.87 -14.99
C GLY A 190 -13.11 -11.22 -14.34
N ASP A 191 -13.05 -12.27 -15.16
CA ASP A 191 -12.73 -13.63 -14.71
C ASP A 191 -11.26 -14.02 -14.92
N VAL A 192 -10.40 -13.07 -15.31
CA VAL A 192 -9.01 -13.33 -15.67
C VAL A 192 -8.06 -12.61 -14.72
N TRP A 193 -6.97 -13.28 -14.35
CA TRP A 193 -5.85 -12.70 -13.64
C TRP A 193 -4.85 -12.08 -14.62
N VAL A 194 -4.44 -10.84 -14.35
CA VAL A 194 -3.52 -10.06 -15.19
C VAL A 194 -2.29 -9.72 -14.37
N ASP A 195 -1.11 -10.07 -14.90
CA ASP A 195 0.17 -9.69 -14.28
C ASP A 195 0.40 -8.18 -14.38
N VAL A 196 0.65 -7.55 -13.24
CA VAL A 196 1.03 -6.13 -13.20
C VAL A 196 2.54 -6.03 -13.36
N LYS A 197 2.97 -5.44 -14.48
CA LYS A 197 4.38 -5.12 -14.69
C LYS A 197 4.85 -4.14 -13.61
N PRO A 198 6.05 -4.36 -13.03
CA PRO A 198 6.67 -3.38 -12.15
C PRO A 198 6.62 -1.97 -12.74
N PRO A 199 6.22 -0.95 -11.95
CA PRO A 199 6.26 0.42 -12.43
C PRO A 199 7.69 0.80 -12.76
N LEU A 200 7.84 1.78 -13.65
CA LEU A 200 9.12 2.45 -13.85
C LEU A 200 9.67 2.89 -12.49
N HIS A 201 11.00 2.85 -12.32
CA HIS A 201 11.62 3.31 -11.07
C HIS A 201 11.13 4.72 -10.74
N GLY A 202 10.63 4.90 -9.51
CA GLY A 202 9.96 6.13 -9.11
C GLY A 202 8.46 6.21 -9.42
N GLY A 203 7.81 5.10 -9.80
CA GLY A 203 6.36 5.01 -9.98
C GLY A 203 5.68 4.23 -8.85
N LEU A 204 4.39 4.54 -8.65
CA LEU A 204 3.54 3.88 -7.64
C LEU A 204 2.39 3.15 -8.32
N ILE A 205 1.92 2.08 -7.69
CA ILE A 205 0.65 1.44 -8.03
C ILE A 205 -0.41 1.95 -7.07
N VAL A 206 -1.58 2.27 -7.61
CA VAL A 206 -2.74 2.72 -6.85
C VAL A 206 -3.90 1.78 -7.15
N ASN A 207 -4.66 1.43 -6.12
CA ASN A 207 -5.93 0.73 -6.27
C ASN A 207 -7.05 1.38 -5.47
N VAL A 208 -8.27 1.22 -5.97
CA VAL A 208 -9.51 1.61 -5.32
C VAL A 208 -9.88 0.55 -4.29
N GLY A 209 -10.18 0.99 -3.07
CA GLY A 209 -10.66 0.11 -2.01
C GLY A 209 -12.19 0.16 -1.85
N ASP A 210 -12.72 -0.78 -1.08
CA ASP A 210 -14.15 -1.06 -0.94
C ASP A 210 -14.93 0.15 -0.41
N ILE A 211 -14.35 0.96 0.49
CA ILE A 211 -15.03 2.16 1.04
C ILE A 211 -15.26 3.21 -0.05
N LEU A 212 -14.35 3.34 -1.02
CA LEU A 212 -14.50 4.31 -2.10
C LEU A 212 -15.47 3.84 -3.18
N GLN A 213 -15.63 2.52 -3.32
CA GLN A 213 -16.53 1.92 -4.32
C GLN A 213 -18.02 2.10 -3.95
N VAL A 214 -18.34 2.16 -2.66
CA VAL A 214 -19.72 2.31 -2.13
C VAL A 214 -20.18 3.76 -2.19
#